data_AF-A0A2N5Z167-F1
#
_entry.id   AF-A0A2N5Z167-F1
#
_cell.length_a   1.000
_cell.length_b   1.000
_cell.length_c   1.000
_cell.angle_alpha   90.00
_cell.angle_beta   90.00
_cell.angle_gamma   90.00
#
_symmetry.space_group_name_H-M   'P 1'
#
loop_
_entity.id
_entity.type
_entity.pdbx_description
1 polymer ?
#
loop_
_entity_poly.entity_id
_entity_poly.type
_entity_poly.pdbx_seq_one_letter_code
_entity_poly.pdbx_strand_id
1 'polypeptide(L)'
;MELKQRIESFVKLGEFLRDYSNGDKELGFSKKLNEIVINDHIQNPWFTEKNVKKAISAIGESLKVEKIESWINRYPYLKKKNPVRNIGVITAGNIPLVGFHDFISVLISGHNVFVKQSSNDKHLLP
;
A
#
# COMPACT_ATOMS: atom_id res chain seq x y z
N MET A 1 -11.79 -5.63 -13.16
CA MET A 1 -10.67 -6.54 -12.86
C MET A 1 -11.21 -7.68 -12.00
N GLU A 2 -10.91 -8.93 -12.34
CA GLU A 2 -11.37 -10.09 -11.57
C GLU A 2 -10.67 -10.15 -10.19
N LEU A 3 -11.23 -10.90 -9.23
CA LEU A 3 -10.62 -11.02 -7.89
C LEU A 3 -9.19 -11.58 -7.97
N LYS A 4 -8.97 -12.60 -8.80
CA LYS A 4 -7.66 -13.21 -9.00
C LYS A 4 -6.61 -12.20 -9.46
N GLN A 5 -6.95 -11.39 -10.47
CA GLN A 5 -6.06 -10.34 -11.01
C GLN A 5 -5.73 -9.26 -9.97
N ARG A 6 -6.69 -8.93 -9.09
CA ARG A 6 -6.44 -8.01 -7.96
C ARG A 6 -5.45 -8.61 -6.96
N ILE A 7 -5.62 -9.88 -6.60
CA ILE A 7 -4.68 -10.59 -5.72
C ILE A 7 -3.28 -10.62 -6.34
N GLU A 8 -3.15 -11.03 -7.60
CA GLU A 8 -1.88 -11.08 -8.33
C GLU A 8 -1.18 -9.70 -8.36
N SER A 9 -1.94 -8.63 -8.57
CA SER A 9 -1.41 -7.26 -8.56
C SER A 9 -0.84 -6.86 -7.20
N PHE A 10 -1.52 -7.21 -6.10
CA PHE A 10 -1.03 -6.92 -4.76
C PHE A 10 0.15 -7.78 -4.35
N VAL A 11 0.17 -9.05 -4.75
CA VAL A 11 1.34 -9.92 -4.54
C VAL A 11 2.57 -9.33 -5.23
N LYS A 12 2.43 -8.88 -6.48
CA LYS A 12 3.52 -8.24 -7.23
C LYS A 12 3.98 -6.93 -6.58
N LEU A 13 3.05 -6.12 -6.04
CA LEU A 13 3.42 -4.95 -5.24
C LEU A 13 4.19 -5.37 -3.98
N GLY A 14 3.76 -6.44 -3.31
CA GLY A 14 4.46 -7.00 -2.15
C GLY A 14 5.88 -7.45 -2.47
N GLU A 15 6.09 -8.11 -3.61
CA GLU A 15 7.42 -8.49 -4.11
C GLU A 15 8.31 -7.28 -4.27
N PHE A 16 7.85 -6.27 -5.02
CA PHE A 16 8.59 -5.01 -5.20
C PHE A 16 9.00 -4.35 -3.87
N LEU A 17 8.09 -4.27 -2.88
CA LEU A 17 8.39 -3.65 -1.59
C LEU A 17 9.38 -4.48 -0.75
N ARG A 18 9.35 -5.81 -0.87
CA ARG A 18 10.33 -6.70 -0.21
C ARG A 18 11.69 -6.61 -0.88
N ASP A 19 11.76 -6.59 -2.21
CA ASP A 19 13.01 -6.44 -2.95
C ASP A 19 13.68 -5.10 -2.63
N TYR A 20 12.89 -4.02 -2.61
CA TYR A 20 13.33 -2.71 -2.14
C TYR A 20 13.89 -2.75 -0.71
N SER A 21 13.18 -3.46 0.20
CA SER A 21 13.60 -3.60 1.60
C SER A 21 14.89 -4.42 1.74
N ASN A 22 15.14 -5.37 0.83
CA ASN A 22 16.32 -6.24 0.80
C ASN A 22 17.54 -5.61 0.11
N GLY A 23 17.40 -4.38 -0.43
CA GLY A 23 18.53 -3.60 -0.93
C GLY A 23 18.49 -3.26 -2.42
N ASP A 24 17.47 -3.69 -3.17
CA ASP A 24 17.32 -3.29 -4.57
C ASP A 24 16.78 -1.86 -4.66
N LYS A 25 17.69 -0.88 -4.73
CA LYS A 25 17.39 0.56 -4.68
C LYS A 25 17.84 1.35 -5.90
N GLU A 26 18.57 0.72 -6.82
CA GLU A 26 19.35 1.44 -7.83
C GLU A 26 18.63 1.56 -9.19
N LEU A 27 17.49 0.91 -9.37
CA LEU A 27 16.80 0.84 -10.67
C LEU A 27 15.34 1.31 -10.60
N GLY A 28 14.94 2.07 -11.62
CA GLY A 28 13.53 2.40 -11.92
C GLY A 28 12.76 2.98 -10.73
N PHE A 29 11.64 2.31 -10.38
CA PHE A 29 10.76 2.72 -9.29
C PHE A 29 11.41 2.65 -7.90
N SER A 30 12.35 1.73 -7.68
CA SER A 30 13.04 1.60 -6.39
C SER A 30 13.90 2.82 -6.08
N LYS A 31 14.55 3.40 -7.09
CA LYS A 31 15.33 4.63 -6.93
C LYS A 31 14.44 5.81 -6.53
N LYS A 32 13.33 6.00 -7.24
CA LYS A 32 12.36 7.06 -6.93
C LYS A 32 11.76 6.89 -5.54
N LEU A 33 11.43 5.65 -5.14
CA LEU A 33 10.95 5.35 -3.79
C LEU A 33 12.02 5.67 -2.74
N ASN A 34 13.29 5.32 -2.99
CA ASN A 34 14.39 5.61 -2.07
C ASN A 34 14.59 7.10 -1.84
N GLU A 35 14.49 7.91 -2.90
CA GLU A 35 14.56 9.38 -2.80
C GLU A 35 13.46 9.96 -1.91
N ILE A 36 12.22 9.44 -2.03
CA ILE A 36 11.12 9.85 -1.15
C ILE A 36 11.42 9.43 0.29
N VAL A 37 11.78 8.16 0.51
CA VAL A 37 12.03 7.59 1.84
C VAL A 37 13.12 8.33 2.61
N ILE A 38 14.17 8.79 1.93
CA ILE A 38 15.26 9.55 2.55
C ILE A 38 14.82 10.98 2.89
N ASN A 39 14.01 11.62 2.04
CA ASN A 39 13.72 13.05 2.16
C ASN A 39 12.40 13.39 2.85
N ASP A 40 11.50 12.43 3.07
CA ASP A 40 10.13 12.76 3.49
C ASP A 40 10.04 13.40 4.88
N HIS A 41 11.02 13.08 5.74
CA HIS A 41 11.16 13.67 7.07
C HIS A 41 11.31 15.21 7.03
N ILE A 42 11.78 15.77 5.92
CA ILE A 42 11.93 17.23 5.72
C ILE A 42 10.56 17.92 5.73
N GLN A 43 9.54 17.27 5.18
CA GLN A 43 8.17 17.78 5.16
C GLN A 43 7.34 17.28 6.35
N ASN A 44 7.60 16.05 6.81
CA ASN A 44 6.88 15.43 7.91
C ASN A 44 7.85 14.76 8.90
N PRO A 45 8.19 15.41 10.02
CA PRO A 45 9.14 14.87 11.00
C PRO A 45 8.79 13.49 11.58
N TRP A 46 7.51 13.08 11.53
CA TRP A 46 7.10 11.73 11.93
C TRP A 46 7.60 10.65 10.98
N PHE A 47 7.83 11.02 9.72
CA PHE A 47 8.18 10.13 8.61
C PHE A 47 9.70 10.03 8.48
N THR A 48 10.36 9.76 9.61
CA THR A 48 11.79 9.43 9.61
C THR A 48 12.06 8.26 8.68
N GLU A 49 13.22 8.27 8.02
CA GLU A 49 13.64 7.21 7.10
C GLU A 49 13.45 5.81 7.71
N LYS A 50 13.79 5.65 9.00
CA LYS A 50 13.60 4.41 9.76
C LYS A 50 12.14 3.99 9.85
N ASN A 51 11.23 4.91 10.16
CA ASN A 51 9.80 4.62 10.29
C ASN A 51 9.19 4.27 8.94
N VAL A 52 9.54 4.99 7.89
CA VAL A 52 9.03 4.75 6.54
C VAL A 52 9.53 3.39 6.02
N LYS A 53 10.83 3.08 6.18
CA LYS A 53 11.38 1.75 5.84
C LYS A 53 10.69 0.63 6.59
N LYS A 54 10.41 0.82 7.89
CA LYS A 54 9.68 -0.16 8.70
C LYS A 54 8.26 -0.37 8.18
N ALA A 55 7.55 0.70 7.80
CA ALA A 55 6.21 0.61 7.22
C ALA A 55 6.22 -0.13 5.87
N ILE A 56 7.14 0.23 4.97
CA ILE A 56 7.31 -0.43 3.66
C ILE A 56 7.60 -1.92 3.82
N SER A 57 8.53 -2.28 4.70
CA SER A 57 8.87 -3.69 4.97
C SER A 57 7.68 -4.46 5.54
N ALA A 58 6.96 -3.90 6.51
CA ALA A 58 5.77 -4.52 7.09
C ALA A 58 4.66 -4.71 6.05
N ILE A 59 4.45 -3.72 5.18
CA ILE A 59 3.49 -3.82 4.08
C ILE A 59 3.92 -4.91 3.09
N GLY A 60 5.17 -4.88 2.62
CA GLY A 60 5.69 -5.90 1.70
C GLY A 60 5.51 -7.32 2.28
N GLU A 61 5.74 -7.49 3.57
CA GLU A 61 5.50 -8.75 4.27
C GLU A 61 4.01 -9.12 4.38
N SER A 62 3.11 -8.15 4.53
CA SER A 62 1.65 -8.40 4.58
C SER A 62 1.08 -8.86 3.23
N LEU A 63 1.75 -8.49 2.14
CA LEU A 63 1.32 -8.77 0.76
C LEU A 63 1.90 -10.06 0.17
N LYS A 64 2.35 -10.98 1.02
CA LYS A 64 2.68 -12.35 0.58
C LYS A 64 1.41 -13.09 0.17
N VAL A 65 1.51 -13.94 -0.85
CA VAL A 65 0.37 -14.65 -1.44
C VAL A 65 -0.44 -15.40 -0.39
N GLU A 66 0.23 -16.14 0.48
CA GLU A 66 -0.39 -16.93 1.55
C GLU A 66 -1.14 -16.06 2.58
N LYS A 67 -0.66 -14.83 2.83
CA LYS A 67 -1.31 -13.90 3.76
C LYS A 67 -2.53 -13.24 3.13
N ILE A 68 -2.43 -12.83 1.87
CA ILE A 68 -3.57 -12.26 1.13
C ILE A 68 -4.65 -13.33 0.96
N GLU A 69 -4.31 -14.54 0.51
CA GLU A 69 -5.30 -15.61 0.35
C GLU A 69 -5.97 -15.98 1.68
N SER A 70 -5.20 -16.11 2.76
CA SER A 70 -5.74 -16.33 4.11
C SER A 70 -6.67 -15.20 4.57
N TRP A 71 -6.33 -13.95 4.25
CA TRP A 71 -7.19 -12.80 4.53
C TRP A 71 -8.49 -12.83 3.73
N ILE A 72 -8.41 -13.01 2.41
CA ILE A 72 -9.56 -12.96 1.49
C ILE A 72 -10.49 -14.16 1.64
N ASN A 73 -9.98 -15.33 2.00
CA ASN A 73 -10.80 -16.52 2.24
C ASN A 73 -11.78 -16.36 3.40
N ARG A 74 -11.55 -15.40 4.30
CA ARG A 74 -12.50 -15.03 5.38
C ARG A 74 -13.72 -14.25 4.87
N TYR A 75 -13.72 -13.83 3.61
CA TYR A 75 -14.79 -13.02 3.01
C TYR A 75 -15.33 -13.66 1.71
N PRO A 76 -16.13 -14.74 1.80
CA PRO A 76 -16.64 -15.46 0.63
C PRO A 76 -17.42 -14.60 -0.37
N TYR A 77 -18.03 -13.49 0.09
CA TYR A 77 -18.77 -12.56 -0.77
C TYR A 77 -17.89 -11.86 -1.82
N LEU A 78 -16.57 -11.77 -1.60
CA LEU A 78 -15.63 -11.18 -2.56
C LEU A 78 -15.54 -11.97 -3.87
N LYS A 79 -15.92 -13.26 -3.84
CA LYS A 79 -16.01 -14.11 -5.03
C LYS A 79 -17.21 -13.76 -5.92
N LYS A 80 -18.18 -13.00 -5.40
CA LYS A 80 -19.35 -12.55 -6.17
C LYS A 80 -19.05 -11.22 -6.84
N LYS A 81 -19.55 -11.05 -8.06
CA LYS A 81 -19.46 -9.77 -8.77
C LYS A 81 -20.49 -8.80 -8.18
N ASN A 82 -20.00 -7.73 -7.56
CA ASN A 82 -20.85 -6.67 -6.99
C ASN A 82 -20.76 -5.40 -7.85
N PRO A 83 -21.79 -4.53 -7.83
CA PRO A 83 -21.70 -3.21 -8.45
C PRO A 83 -20.52 -2.41 -7.88
N VAL A 84 -19.79 -1.75 -8.77
CA VAL A 84 -18.66 -0.89 -8.39
C VAL A 84 -19.19 0.37 -7.73
N ARG A 85 -18.58 0.76 -6.60
CA ARG A 85 -18.89 1.99 -5.87
C ARG A 85 -17.63 2.83 -5.70
N ASN A 86 -17.84 4.11 -5.47
CA ASN A 86 -16.78 5.05 -5.12
C ASN A 86 -16.71 5.16 -3.60
N ILE A 87 -15.56 4.85 -3.02
CA ILE A 87 -15.34 4.85 -1.58
C ILE A 87 -14.34 5.93 -1.21
N GLY A 88 -14.77 6.87 -0.37
CA GLY A 88 -13.91 7.90 0.18
C GLY A 88 -13.07 7.36 1.35
N VAL A 89 -11.76 7.59 1.32
CA VAL A 89 -10.82 7.27 2.41
C VAL A 89 -10.14 8.56 2.85
N ILE A 90 -10.19 8.86 4.14
CA ILE A 90 -9.54 10.03 4.74
C ILE A 90 -8.44 9.50 5.67
N THR A 91 -7.18 9.83 5.38
CA THR A 91 -6.04 9.27 6.11
C THR A 91 -5.46 10.26 7.11
N ALA A 92 -4.97 9.73 8.24
CA ALA A 92 -4.15 10.52 9.15
C ALA A 92 -2.73 10.74 8.57
N GLY A 93 -2.01 11.74 9.05
CA GLY A 93 -0.66 12.09 8.55
C GLY A 93 0.47 11.93 9.55
N ASN A 94 0.25 11.21 10.66
CA ASN A 94 1.21 11.04 11.74
C ASN A 94 1.92 9.68 11.73
N ILE A 95 1.48 8.74 10.90
CA ILE A 95 2.07 7.41 10.74
C ILE A 95 2.31 7.17 9.25
N PRO A 96 3.54 6.77 8.82
CA PRO A 96 3.81 6.47 7.43
C PRO A 96 2.87 5.41 6.88
N LEU A 97 2.27 5.67 5.72
CA LEU A 97 1.42 4.72 4.99
C LEU A 97 0.20 4.22 5.81
N VAL A 98 -0.29 4.99 6.78
CA VAL A 98 -1.36 4.55 7.71
C VAL A 98 -2.66 4.14 7.02
N GLY A 99 -2.99 4.79 5.91
CA GLY A 99 -4.20 4.46 5.15
C GLY A 99 -4.06 3.21 4.29
N PHE A 100 -2.85 2.68 4.09
CA PHE A 100 -2.54 1.68 3.06
C PHE A 100 -3.49 0.47 3.07
N HIS A 101 -3.81 -0.05 4.25
CA HIS A 101 -4.73 -1.17 4.40
C HIS A 101 -6.16 -0.84 3.94
N ASP A 102 -6.62 0.39 4.15
CA ASP A 102 -7.94 0.85 3.69
C ASP A 102 -7.98 0.91 2.15
N PHE A 103 -6.91 1.42 1.50
CA PHE A 103 -6.82 1.40 0.03
C PHE A 103 -6.93 -0.02 -0.52
N ILE A 104 -6.15 -0.95 0.05
CA ILE A 104 -6.18 -2.34 -0.41
C ILE A 104 -7.55 -2.95 -0.18
N SER A 105 -8.18 -2.69 0.97
CA SER A 105 -9.53 -3.20 1.27
C SER A 105 -10.59 -2.72 0.27
N VAL A 106 -10.51 -1.46 -0.16
CA VAL A 106 -11.40 -0.90 -1.19
C VAL A 106 -11.11 -1.52 -2.57
N LEU A 107 -9.84 -1.60 -2.96
CA LEU A 107 -9.47 -2.11 -4.28
C LEU A 107 -9.70 -3.62 -4.41
N ILE A 108 -9.37 -4.41 -3.38
CA ILE A 108 -9.59 -5.86 -3.36
C ILE A 108 -11.07 -6.21 -3.37
N SER A 109 -11.93 -5.36 -2.78
CA SER A 109 -13.39 -5.51 -2.88
C SER A 109 -13.95 -5.12 -4.25
N GLY A 110 -13.18 -4.40 -5.07
CA GLY A 110 -13.52 -4.09 -6.45
C GLY A 110 -14.22 -2.75 -6.59
N HIS A 111 -13.91 -1.85 -5.67
CA HIS A 111 -14.42 -0.51 -5.62
C HIS A 111 -13.33 0.48 -6.02
N ASN A 112 -13.77 1.67 -6.41
CA ASN A 112 -12.87 2.78 -6.71
C ASN A 112 -12.56 3.51 -5.41
N VAL A 113 -11.28 3.76 -5.16
CA VAL A 113 -10.81 4.51 -3.99
C VAL A 113 -10.68 5.99 -4.35
N PHE A 114 -11.26 6.87 -3.53
CA PHE A 114 -11.07 8.32 -3.59
C PHE A 114 -10.44 8.77 -2.28
N VAL A 115 -9.26 9.35 -2.35
CA VAL A 115 -8.43 9.52 -1.16
C VAL A 115 -8.23 10.98 -0.88
N LYS A 116 -8.50 11.37 0.36
CA LYS A 116 -8.08 12.64 0.92
C LYS A 116 -6.97 12.38 1.93
N GLN A 117 -5.75 12.67 1.52
CA GLN A 117 -4.59 12.56 2.38
C GLN A 117 -4.58 13.70 3.41
N SER A 118 -3.89 13.46 4.52
CA SER A 118 -3.51 14.55 5.41
C SER A 118 -2.66 15.57 4.66
N SER A 119 -2.83 16.85 4.96
CA SER A 119 -1.98 17.92 4.39
C SER A 119 -0.48 17.74 4.71
N ASN A 120 -0.18 16.91 5.71
CA ASN A 120 1.18 16.60 6.16
C ASN A 120 1.76 15.34 5.48
N ASP A 121 0.98 14.59 4.71
CA ASP A 121 1.44 13.42 3.95
C ASP A 121 1.26 13.71 2.46
N LYS A 122 2.35 14.11 1.79
CA LYS A 122 2.31 14.63 0.42
C LYS A 122 2.97 13.74 -0.63
N HIS A 123 3.73 12.72 -0.21
CA HIS A 123 4.65 12.01 -1.11
C HIS A 123 4.58 10.49 -1.06
N LEU A 124 4.15 9.88 0.06
CA LEU A 124 4.23 8.42 0.23
C LEU A 124 3.03 7.66 -0.30
N LEU A 125 1.85 8.28 -0.29
CA LEU A 125 0.64 7.72 -0.87
C LEU A 125 0.26 8.52 -2.13
N PRO A 126 -0.44 7.91 -3.11
CA PRO A 126 -1.01 8.61 -4.26
C PRO A 126 -2.23 9.46 -3.88
#